data_AF-A0A8T5Y5S7-F1
#
_entry.id   AF-A0A8T5Y5S7-F1
#
_cell.length_a   1.000
_cell.length_b   1.000
_cell.length_c   1.000
_cell.angle_alpha   90.00
_cell.angle_beta   90.00
_cell.angle_gamma   90.00
#
_symmetry.space_group_name_H-M   'P 1'
#
loop_
_entity.id
_entity.type
_entity.pdbx_description
1 polymer ?
#
loop_
_entity_poly.entity_id
_entity_poly.type
_entity_poly.pdbx_seq_one_letter_code
_entity_poly.pdbx_strand_id
1 'polypeptide(L)'
;GVSLNALIAANPHIPNPNVIFPCDVLCVPGPPAQDCRVPATCPPGFQGRYTVQPGDTMFLIAQRFGVSLNALIAANPHIPNPNVIFPCDVLCVPNPGHKREDESYGEQDED
;
A
#
# COMPACT_ATOMS: atom_id res chain seq x y z
N GLY A 1 -0.54 -10.24 -12.01
CA GLY A 1 -0.29 -8.83 -12.34
C GLY A 1 -0.83 -8.44 -13.72
N VAL A 2 -0.97 -9.38 -14.66
CA VAL A 2 -1.45 -9.09 -16.02
C VAL A 2 -2.77 -9.82 -16.25
N SER A 3 -3.78 -9.16 -16.79
CA SER A 3 -5.06 -9.79 -17.15
C SER A 3 -4.95 -10.50 -18.50
N LEU A 4 -5.76 -11.55 -18.72
CA LEU A 4 -5.80 -12.22 -20.03
C LEU A 4 -6.15 -11.22 -21.16
N ASN A 5 -7.06 -10.28 -20.91
CA ASN A 5 -7.41 -9.23 -21.87
C ASN A 5 -6.22 -8.31 -22.20
N ALA A 6 -5.43 -7.92 -21.20
CA ALA A 6 -4.23 -7.12 -21.43
C ALA A 6 -3.20 -7.91 -22.24
N LEU A 7 -3.04 -9.20 -21.94
CA LEU A 7 -2.15 -10.08 -22.69
C LEU A 7 -2.61 -10.23 -24.15
N ILE A 8 -3.90 -10.46 -24.41
CA ILE A 8 -4.46 -10.54 -25.77
C ILE A 8 -4.23 -9.22 -26.52
N ALA A 9 -4.54 -8.08 -25.87
CA ALA A 9 -4.37 -6.76 -26.47
C ALA A 9 -2.90 -6.43 -26.82
N ALA A 10 -1.95 -6.92 -26.03
CA ALA A 10 -0.52 -6.76 -26.29
C ALA A 10 -0.01 -7.67 -27.42
N ASN A 11 -0.78 -8.68 -27.84
CA ASN A 11 -0.39 -9.69 -28.82
C ASN A 11 -1.39 -9.77 -29.99
N PRO A 12 -1.63 -8.69 -30.74
CA PRO A 12 -2.56 -8.69 -31.87
C PRO A 12 -2.13 -9.64 -33.01
N HIS A 13 -0.88 -10.09 -33.02
CA HIS A 13 -0.35 -11.08 -33.96
C HIS A 13 -0.74 -12.52 -33.62
N ILE A 14 -1.35 -12.77 -32.47
CA ILE A 14 -1.90 -14.08 -32.06
C ILE A 14 -3.43 -14.03 -32.22
N PRO A 15 -3.99 -14.48 -33.36
CA PRO A 15 -5.42 -14.29 -33.65
C PRO A 15 -6.32 -15.16 -32.78
N ASN A 16 -5.80 -16.32 -32.36
CA ASN A 16 -6.48 -17.23 -31.45
C ASN A 16 -5.64 -17.39 -30.17
N PRO A 17 -6.04 -16.77 -29.05
CA PRO A 17 -5.26 -16.82 -27.81
C PRO A 17 -5.21 -18.20 -27.15
N ASN A 18 -6.04 -19.14 -27.61
CA ASN A 18 -6.01 -20.54 -27.15
C ASN A 18 -5.03 -21.41 -27.94
N VAL A 19 -4.37 -20.87 -28.98
CA VAL A 19 -3.44 -21.61 -29.83
C VAL A 19 -2.14 -20.82 -29.94
N ILE A 20 -1.10 -21.30 -29.26
CA ILE A 20 0.27 -20.77 -29.29
C ILE A 20 1.20 -21.84 -29.84
N PHE A 21 2.19 -21.44 -30.63
CA PHE A 21 3.14 -22.34 -31.27
C PHE A 21 4.55 -22.19 -30.67
N PRO A 22 5.38 -23.24 -30.73
CA PRO A 22 6.80 -23.11 -30.44
C PRO A 22 7.44 -21.98 -31.26
N CYS A 23 8.32 -21.21 -30.64
CA CYS A 23 8.98 -20.02 -31.20
C CYS A 23 8.10 -18.76 -31.35
N ASP A 24 6.84 -18.78 -30.89
CA ASP A 24 6.08 -17.54 -30.74
C ASP A 24 6.75 -16.62 -29.71
N VAL A 25 6.96 -15.35 -30.10
CA VAL A 25 7.38 -14.30 -29.17
C VAL A 25 6.13 -13.59 -28.66
N LEU A 26 5.97 -13.60 -27.33
CA LEU A 26 4.86 -12.97 -26.66
C LEU A 26 5.29 -11.64 -26.03
N CYS A 27 4.61 -10.57 -26.40
CA CYS A 27 4.69 -9.30 -25.70
C CYS A 27 3.94 -9.46 -24.38
N VAL A 28 4.66 -9.58 -23.27
CA VAL A 28 4.05 -9.55 -21.94
C VAL A 28 3.88 -8.09 -21.54
N PRO A 29 2.65 -7.54 -21.52
CA PRO A 29 2.46 -6.19 -21.05
C PRO A 29 2.84 -6.13 -19.57
N GLY A 30 3.37 -5.00 -19.13
CA GLY A 30 3.51 -4.75 -17.70
C GLY A 30 2.16 -4.88 -16.99
N PRO A 31 2.14 -5.03 -15.66
CA PRO A 31 0.92 -4.78 -14.91
C PRO A 31 0.32 -3.45 -15.39
N PRO A 32 -1.01 -3.35 -15.54
CA PRO A 32 -1.60 -2.03 -15.75
C PRO A 32 -1.05 -1.12 -14.67
N ALA A 33 -0.78 0.16 -15.01
CA ALA A 33 -0.42 1.15 -14.00
C ALA A 33 -1.49 1.06 -12.91
N GLN A 34 -1.15 0.41 -11.80
CA GLN A 34 -2.02 0.37 -10.64
C GLN A 34 -1.98 1.78 -10.10
N ASP A 35 -3.13 2.36 -9.82
CA ASP A 35 -3.22 3.67 -9.18
C ASP A 35 -2.69 3.55 -7.76
N CYS A 36 -1.37 3.53 -7.64
CA CYS A 36 -0.66 3.48 -6.37
C CYS A 36 -1.00 4.73 -5.60
N ARG A 37 -1.64 4.58 -4.45
CA ARG A 37 -1.95 5.71 -3.59
C ARG A 37 -0.69 6.06 -2.82
N VAL A 38 -0.01 7.10 -3.29
CA VAL A 38 1.20 7.61 -2.65
C VAL A 38 0.86 8.90 -1.90
N PRO A 39 1.16 8.98 -0.59
CA PRO A 39 0.94 10.22 0.15
C PRO A 39 1.94 11.27 -0.30
N ALA A 40 1.46 12.49 -0.51
CA ALA A 40 2.31 13.63 -0.85
C ALA A 40 3.36 13.88 0.24
N THR A 41 2.93 13.83 1.50
CA THR A 41 3.78 14.00 2.70
C THR A 41 3.40 12.98 3.76
N CYS A 42 4.35 12.67 4.65
CA CYS A 42 4.05 11.90 5.85
C CYS A 42 3.94 12.84 7.06
N PRO A 43 3.09 12.53 8.06
CA PRO A 43 3.04 13.28 9.31
C PRO A 43 4.41 13.31 10.00
N PRO A 44 4.76 14.37 10.77
CA PRO A 44 5.95 14.38 11.61
C PRO A 44 6.02 13.19 12.58
N GLY A 45 7.22 12.75 12.95
CA GLY A 45 7.39 11.64 13.89
C GLY A 45 7.02 10.25 13.31
N PHE A 46 7.15 10.07 12.00
CA PHE A 46 6.97 8.78 11.33
C PHE A 46 8.30 8.02 11.24
N GLN A 47 8.27 6.68 11.36
CA GLN A 47 9.47 5.84 11.28
C GLN A 47 9.93 5.61 9.83
N GLY A 48 9.01 5.72 8.86
CA GLY A 48 9.33 5.56 7.45
C GLY A 48 8.12 5.33 6.56
N ARG A 49 8.38 5.12 5.28
CA ARG A 49 7.38 4.74 4.27
C ARG A 49 7.43 3.24 4.04
N TYR A 50 6.27 2.61 3.89
CA TYR A 50 6.14 1.20 3.56
C TYR A 50 5.30 1.03 2.30
N THR A 51 5.82 0.31 1.31
CA THR A 51 5.07 -0.04 0.10
C THR A 51 4.37 -1.37 0.30
N VAL A 52 3.04 -1.34 0.24
CA VAL A 52 2.16 -2.50 0.41
C VAL A 52 2.50 -3.58 -0.62
N GLN A 53 2.58 -4.83 -0.14
CA GLN A 53 2.86 -6.03 -0.92
C GLN A 53 1.60 -6.89 -1.07
N PRO A 54 1.56 -7.81 -2.06
CA PRO A 54 0.48 -8.78 -2.17
C PRO A 54 0.28 -9.59 -0.88
N GLY A 55 -0.94 -9.61 -0.36
CA GLY A 55 -1.31 -10.32 0.86
C GLY A 55 -1.22 -9.49 2.14
N ASP A 56 -0.72 -8.25 2.07
CA ASP A 56 -0.70 -7.37 3.23
C ASP A 56 -2.11 -6.93 3.65
N THR A 57 -2.26 -6.69 4.96
CA THR A 57 -3.38 -5.94 5.53
C THR A 57 -2.81 -4.85 6.44
N MET A 58 -3.54 -3.75 6.66
CA MET A 58 -3.08 -2.73 7.62
C MET A 58 -2.84 -3.30 9.02
N PHE A 59 -3.58 -4.34 9.43
CA PHE A 59 -3.37 -5.01 10.71
C PHE A 59 -2.01 -5.73 10.78
N LEU A 60 -1.68 -6.54 9.77
CA LEU A 60 -0.39 -7.24 9.71
C LEU A 60 0.79 -6.27 9.59
N ILE A 61 0.63 -5.18 8.83
CA ILE A 61 1.63 -4.11 8.73
C ILE A 61 1.82 -3.43 10.09
N ALA A 62 0.73 -3.05 10.77
CA ALA A 62 0.79 -2.43 12.09
C ALA A 62 1.53 -3.33 13.09
N GLN A 63 1.21 -4.63 13.11
CA GLN A 63 1.90 -5.62 13.95
C GLN A 63 3.39 -5.72 13.61
N ARG A 64 3.75 -5.79 12.32
CA ARG A 64 5.14 -5.86 11.85
C ARG A 64 5.98 -4.69 12.35
N PHE A 65 5.40 -3.50 12.39
CA PHE A 65 6.08 -2.26 12.76
C PHE A 65 5.88 -1.86 14.22
N GLY A 66 5.21 -2.70 15.02
CA GLY A 66 4.98 -2.44 16.45
C GLY A 66 4.13 -1.20 16.72
N VAL A 67 3.24 -0.82 15.80
CA VAL A 67 2.32 0.33 15.95
C VAL A 67 0.88 -0.16 16.12
N SER A 68 0.02 0.67 16.71
CA SER A 68 -1.40 0.34 16.75
C SER A 68 -2.04 0.48 15.36
N LEU A 69 -3.02 -0.37 15.05
CA LEU A 69 -3.78 -0.27 13.81
C LEU A 69 -4.43 1.12 13.66
N ASN A 70 -4.99 1.65 14.75
CA ASN A 70 -5.62 2.97 14.75
C ASN A 70 -4.62 4.10 14.45
N ALA A 71 -3.40 4.03 14.99
CA ALA A 71 -2.35 5.01 14.68
C ALA A 71 -1.92 4.94 13.21
N LEU A 72 -1.79 3.71 12.66
CA LEU A 72 -1.48 3.53 11.25
C LEU A 72 -2.59 4.10 10.36
N ILE A 73 -3.86 3.84 10.69
CA ILE A 73 -5.00 4.39 9.94
C ILE A 73 -5.00 5.92 9.99
N ALA A 74 -4.84 6.51 11.17
CA ALA A 74 -4.84 7.96 11.35
C ALA A 74 -3.70 8.65 10.58
N ALA A 75 -2.54 7.99 10.47
CA ALA A 75 -1.39 8.51 9.72
C ALA A 75 -1.56 8.46 8.19
N ASN A 76 -2.59 7.76 7.67
CA ASN A 76 -2.76 7.49 6.24
C ASN A 76 -4.16 7.92 5.72
N PRO A 77 -4.54 9.21 5.82
CA PRO A 77 -5.86 9.70 5.41
C PRO A 77 -6.11 9.63 3.89
N HIS A 78 -5.06 9.46 3.09
CA HIS A 78 -5.19 9.23 1.64
C HIS A 78 -5.71 7.83 1.30
N ILE A 79 -5.82 6.93 2.27
CA ILE A 79 -6.47 5.63 2.13
C ILE A 79 -7.91 5.75 2.63
N PRO A 80 -8.93 5.82 1.75
CA PRO A 80 -10.31 6.10 2.16
C PRO A 80 -10.95 4.98 2.95
N ASN A 81 -10.56 3.73 2.65
CA ASN A 81 -11.03 2.54 3.35
C ASN A 81 -9.82 1.72 3.80
N PRO A 82 -9.51 1.68 5.11
CA PRO A 82 -8.38 0.93 5.68
C PRO A 82 -8.37 -0.57 5.38
N ASN A 83 -9.54 -1.15 5.09
CA ASN A 83 -9.67 -2.56 4.74
C ASN A 83 -9.37 -2.81 3.25
N VAL A 84 -9.14 -1.76 2.46
CA VAL A 84 -8.92 -1.82 1.01
C VAL A 84 -7.62 -1.08 0.66
N ILE A 85 -6.52 -1.80 0.81
CA ILE A 85 -5.19 -1.43 0.33
C ILE A 85 -4.80 -2.31 -0.85
N PHE A 86 -4.02 -1.76 -1.77
CA PHE A 86 -3.53 -2.47 -2.95
C PHE A 86 -2.01 -2.60 -2.90
N PRO A 87 -1.45 -3.67 -3.48
CA PRO A 87 -0.01 -3.70 -3.78
C PRO A 87 0.38 -2.40 -4.49
N CYS A 88 1.54 -1.86 -4.11
CA CYS A 88 2.07 -0.54 -4.50
C CYS A 88 1.55 0.70 -3.77
N ASP A 89 0.46 0.61 -2.98
CA ASP A 89 0.11 1.70 -2.06
C ASP A 89 1.28 2.00 -1.13
N VAL A 90 1.49 3.27 -0.81
CA VAL A 90 2.54 3.69 0.13
C VAL A 90 1.90 4.18 1.41
N LEU A 91 2.31 3.59 2.52
CA LEU A 91 1.86 3.97 3.86
C LEU A 91 2.96 4.72 4.59
N CYS A 92 2.60 5.80 5.27
CA CYS A 92 3.41 6.44 6.28
C CYS A 92 3.24 5.66 7.59
N VAL A 93 4.31 5.04 8.07
CA VAL A 93 4.28 4.24 9.31
C VAL A 93 4.65 5.16 10.48
N PRO A 94 3.79 5.34 11.51
CA PRO A 94 4.07 6.23 12.63
C PRO A 94 5.14 5.65 13.58
N ASN A 95 5.75 6.48 14.43
CA ASN A 95 6.62 5.99 15.51
C ASN A 95 5.78 5.30 16.61
N PRO A 96 6.25 4.18 17.19
CA PRO A 96 5.56 3.46 18.28
C PRO A 96 5.33 4.22 19.60
N GLY A 97 5.77 5.48 19.72
CA GLY A 97 5.76 6.26 20.97
C GLY A 97 5.05 7.61 20.91
N HIS A 98 4.62 8.09 19.74
CA HIS A 98 3.82 9.32 19.66
C HIS A 98 2.37 8.97 19.99
N LYS A 99 2.08 8.79 21.28
CA LYS A 99 0.78 9.22 21.80
C LYS A 99 0.67 10.70 21.44
N ARG A 100 -0.50 11.12 20.99
CA ARG A 100 -0.77 12.47 20.52
C ARG A 100 -0.07 13.48 21.43
N GLU A 101 0.66 14.41 20.83
CA GLU A 101 1.39 15.48 21.54
C GLU A 101 0.41 16.52 22.15
N ASP A 102 -0.86 16.15 22.38
CA ASP A 102 -1.91 16.99 22.97
C ASP A 102 -2.15 16.75 24.47
N GLU A 103 -1.47 15.80 25.12
CA GLU A 103 -1.41 15.72 26.60
C GLU A 103 -0.29 16.62 27.16
N SER A 104 -0.46 17.92 26.99
CA SER A 104 0.31 18.98 27.65
C SER A 104 -0.11 19.11 29.13
N TYR A 105 0.73 18.63 30.04
CA TYR A 105 0.86 18.95 31.48
C TYR A 105 -0.34 19.55 32.23
N GLY A 106 -0.88 18.79 33.18
CA GLY A 106 -1.83 19.28 34.19
C GLY A 106 -1.95 18.35 35.39
N GLU A 107 -0.86 18.10 36.11
CA GLU A 107 -0.92 17.57 37.47
C GLU A 107 0.04 18.41 38.33
N GLN A 108 -0.51 19.39 39.04
CA GLN A 108 0.10 20.03 40.20
C GLN A 108 -0.74 19.60 41.40
N ASP A 109 -0.37 18.46 41.98
CA ASP A 109 -0.79 18.08 43.32
C ASP A 109 0.48 17.69 44.08
N GLU A 110 1.05 18.64 44.83
CA GLU A 110 1.87 18.33 46.01
C GLU A 110 1.49 19.34 47.11
N ASP A 111 1.14 18.77 48.27
CA ASP A 111 0.62 19.38 49.51
C ASP A 111 1.54 20.37 50.24
#